data_AF-A0A848TI96-F1
#
_entry.id   AF-A0A848TI96-F1
#
_cell.length_a   1.000
_cell.length_b   1.000
_cell.length_c   1.000
_cell.angle_alpha   90.00
_cell.angle_beta   90.00
_cell.angle_gamma   90.00
#
_symmetry.space_group_name_H-M   'P 1'
#
loop_
_entity.id
_entity.type
_entity.pdbx_description
1 polymer ?
#
loop_
_entity_poly.entity_id
_entity_poly.type
_entity_poly.pdbx_seq_one_letter_code
_entity_poly.pdbx_strand_id
1 'polypeptide(L)'
;VERIRELRGMVAPDSDPKDPRLSPLFAVFDGAPPVYFQVSESEILRDDTLALASRLEGSGVDTRVDTWPDAPHVWQIFCGWVPEADEALDRAAEFIRSRIKVSPPRSES
;
A
#
# COMPACT_ATOMS: atom_id res chain seq x y z
N VAL A 1 -8.07 -15.94 -14.64
CA VAL A 1 -7.41 -14.96 -15.55
C VAL A 1 -8.43 -14.17 -16.37
N GLU A 2 -9.46 -14.81 -16.92
CA GLU A 2 -10.52 -14.13 -17.71
C GLU A 2 -11.22 -13.00 -16.94
N ARG A 3 -11.66 -13.26 -15.70
CA ARG A 3 -12.28 -12.24 -14.84
C ARG A 3 -11.39 -11.02 -14.56
N ILE A 4 -10.08 -11.21 -14.45
CA ILE A 4 -9.12 -10.10 -14.27
C ILE A 4 -9.05 -9.23 -15.54
N ARG A 5 -9.11 -9.85 -16.73
CA ARG A 5 -9.15 -9.11 -18.00
C ARG A 5 -10.43 -8.32 -18.17
N GLU A 6 -11.57 -8.88 -17.75
CA GLU A 6 -12.86 -8.17 -17.74
C GLU A 6 -12.83 -6.96 -16.80
N LEU A 7 -12.39 -7.16 -15.56
CA LEU A 7 -12.28 -6.07 -14.57
C LEU A 7 -11.37 -4.95 -15.08
N ARG A 8 -10.23 -5.29 -15.70
CA ARG A 8 -9.37 -4.31 -16.37
C ARG A 8 -10.13 -3.51 -17.42
N GLY A 9 -10.91 -4.17 -18.27
CA GLY A 9 -11.73 -3.52 -19.29
C GLY A 9 -12.80 -2.58 -18.73
N MET A 10 -13.32 -2.86 -17.53
CA MET A 10 -14.26 -1.99 -16.84
C MET A 10 -13.59 -0.75 -16.23
N VAL A 11 -12.40 -0.90 -15.65
CA VAL A 11 -11.70 0.18 -14.94
C VAL A 11 -11.01 1.14 -15.91
N ALA A 12 -10.39 0.62 -16.97
CA ALA A 12 -9.60 1.40 -17.91
C ALA A 12 -9.76 0.83 -19.33
N PRO A 13 -10.93 1.03 -19.98
CA PRO A 13 -11.17 0.58 -21.34
C PRO A 13 -10.19 1.24 -22.30
N ASP A 14 -9.64 0.46 -23.24
CA ASP A 14 -8.72 0.90 -24.31
C ASP A 14 -7.44 1.62 -23.86
N SER A 15 -7.12 1.58 -22.56
CA SER A 15 -5.89 2.13 -22.01
C SER A 15 -4.70 1.18 -22.17
N ASP A 16 -3.50 1.75 -22.32
CA ASP A 16 -2.26 0.97 -22.23
C ASP A 16 -2.13 0.39 -20.80
N PRO A 17 -2.07 -0.93 -20.62
CA PRO A 17 -1.88 -1.54 -19.30
C PRO A 17 -0.55 -1.15 -18.64
N LYS A 18 0.39 -0.56 -19.38
CA LYS A 18 1.65 -0.04 -18.86
C LYS A 18 1.63 1.45 -18.57
N ASP A 19 0.49 2.14 -18.74
CA ASP A 19 0.37 3.53 -18.33
C ASP A 19 0.71 3.66 -16.83
N PRO A 20 1.72 4.43 -16.42
CA PRO A 20 2.16 4.53 -15.04
C PRO A 20 1.09 5.10 -14.09
N ARG A 21 0.07 5.77 -14.63
CA ARG A 21 -1.09 6.26 -13.86
C ARG A 21 -2.08 5.15 -13.51
N LEU A 22 -2.05 4.04 -14.25
CA LEU A 22 -2.89 2.86 -14.05
C LEU A 22 -2.13 1.72 -13.35
N SER A 23 -0.86 1.55 -13.71
CA SER A 23 0.01 0.52 -13.16
C SER A 23 1.30 1.17 -12.65
N PRO A 24 1.32 1.63 -11.38
CA PRO A 24 2.45 2.35 -10.78
C PRO A 24 3.78 1.58 -10.83
N LEU A 25 3.74 0.26 -11.02
CA LEU A 25 4.94 -0.55 -11.27
C LEU A 25 5.79 -0.03 -12.44
N PHE A 26 5.21 0.70 -13.39
CA PHE A 26 5.92 1.30 -14.53
C PHE A 26 6.27 2.79 -14.33
N ALA A 27 5.93 3.38 -13.18
CA ALA A 27 6.20 4.80 -12.89
C ALA A 27 7.67 5.07 -12.51
N VAL A 28 8.05 6.34 -12.50
CA VAL A 28 9.33 6.84 -11.96
C VAL A 28 9.05 7.48 -10.59
N PHE A 29 9.88 7.19 -9.59
CA PHE A 29 9.64 7.54 -8.19
C PHE A 29 10.64 8.57 -7.61
N ASP A 30 11.26 9.37 -8.46
CA ASP A 30 12.23 10.38 -8.03
C ASP A 30 11.59 11.37 -7.04
N GLY A 31 12.14 11.43 -5.83
CA GLY A 31 11.65 12.31 -4.77
C GLY A 31 10.31 11.87 -4.13
N ALA A 32 9.88 10.63 -4.34
CA ALA A 32 8.70 10.10 -3.66
C ALA A 32 8.89 10.08 -2.13
N PRO A 33 7.82 10.32 -1.34
CA PRO A 33 7.90 10.25 0.12
C PRO A 33 8.11 8.80 0.59
N PRO A 34 8.50 8.58 1.86
CA PRO A 34 8.56 7.24 2.42
C PRO A 34 7.25 6.48 2.27
N VAL A 35 7.32 5.19 1.94
CA VAL A 35 6.16 4.34 1.66
C VAL A 35 6.11 3.16 2.65
N TYR A 36 4.93 2.84 3.14
CA TYR A 36 4.70 1.67 3.98
C TYR A 36 3.65 0.77 3.33
N PHE A 37 4.01 -0.49 3.12
CA PHE A 37 3.14 -1.54 2.64
C PHE A 37 2.81 -2.54 3.74
N GLN A 38 1.55 -2.98 3.75
CA GLN A 38 1.09 -4.13 4.51
C GLN A 38 0.42 -5.09 3.55
N VAL A 39 0.81 -6.36 3.58
CA VAL A 39 0.26 -7.35 2.66
C VAL A 39 0.14 -8.71 3.31
N SER A 40 -0.88 -9.48 2.91
CA SER A 40 -1.00 -10.87 3.32
C SER A 40 -0.03 -11.76 2.54
N GLU A 41 0.55 -12.77 3.18
CA GLU A 41 1.40 -13.75 2.50
C GLU A 41 0.58 -14.68 1.58
N SER A 42 -0.72 -14.78 1.80
CA SER A 42 -1.65 -15.67 1.10
C SER A 42 -2.48 -15.00 0.00
N GLU A 43 -2.34 -13.68 -0.22
CA GLU A 43 -3.11 -12.97 -1.24
C GLU A 43 -2.42 -12.89 -2.61
N ILE A 44 -3.23 -12.79 -3.67
CA ILE A 44 -2.76 -12.74 -5.06
C ILE A 44 -1.98 -11.45 -5.40
N LEU A 45 -2.13 -10.37 -4.61
CA LEU A 45 -1.48 -9.08 -4.83
C LEU A 45 -0.18 -8.92 -4.02
N ARG A 46 0.26 -9.97 -3.34
CA ARG A 46 1.53 -9.99 -2.62
C ARG A 46 2.70 -9.67 -3.53
N ASP A 47 2.79 -10.35 -4.66
CA ASP A 47 3.92 -10.19 -5.57
C ASP A 47 3.91 -8.80 -6.23
N ASP A 48 2.73 -8.21 -6.48
CA ASP A 48 2.60 -6.82 -6.94
C ASP A 48 3.16 -5.83 -5.91
N THR A 49 2.84 -6.06 -4.63
CA THR A 49 3.35 -5.25 -3.51
C THR A 49 4.86 -5.33 -3.41
N LEU A 50 5.43 -6.54 -3.42
CA LEU A 50 6.87 -6.76 -3.31
C LEU A 50 7.63 -6.20 -4.53
N ALA A 51 7.08 -6.34 -5.74
CA ALA A 51 7.67 -5.78 -6.95
C ALA A 51 7.71 -4.25 -6.92
N LEU A 52 6.63 -3.62 -6.47
CA LEU A 52 6.58 -2.16 -6.33
C LEU A 52 7.51 -1.65 -5.22
N ALA A 53 7.56 -2.34 -4.08
CA ALA A 53 8.48 -2.01 -2.99
C ALA A 53 9.94 -2.05 -3.44
N SER A 54 10.35 -3.12 -4.13
CA SER A 54 11.71 -3.24 -4.68
C SER A 54 12.05 -2.11 -5.67
N ARG A 55 11.07 -1.67 -6.47
CA ARG A 55 11.25 -0.54 -7.40
C ARG A 55 11.41 0.80 -6.69
N LEU A 56 10.63 1.03 -5.61
CA LEU A 56 10.74 2.22 -4.77
C LEU A 56 12.11 2.27 -4.07
N GLU A 57 12.53 1.16 -3.45
CA GLU A 57 13.85 1.03 -2.83
C GLU A 57 14.98 1.28 -3.83
N GLY A 58 14.88 0.70 -5.03
CA GLY A 58 15.84 0.92 -6.12
C GLY A 58 15.89 2.38 -6.62
N SER A 59 14.85 3.16 -6.34
CA SER A 59 14.79 4.61 -6.61
C SER A 59 15.22 5.47 -5.41
N GLY A 60 15.73 4.85 -4.33
CA GLY A 60 16.17 5.52 -3.12
C GLY A 60 15.06 5.94 -2.16
N VAL A 61 13.83 5.42 -2.34
CA VAL A 61 12.70 5.72 -1.47
C VAL A 61 12.76 4.83 -0.22
N ASP A 62 12.66 5.46 0.95
CA ASP A 62 12.52 4.75 2.24
C ASP A 62 11.21 3.96 2.25
N THR A 63 11.33 2.64 2.12
CA THR A 63 10.21 1.73 1.94
C THR A 63 10.20 0.71 3.06
N ARG A 64 9.04 0.51 3.68
CA ARG A 64 8.80 -0.55 4.65
C ARG A 64 7.75 -1.51 4.12
N VAL A 65 7.95 -2.81 4.29
CA VAL A 65 6.96 -3.84 3.97
C VAL A 65 6.80 -4.72 5.21
N ASP A 66 5.56 -4.84 5.69
CA ASP A 66 5.20 -5.83 6.70
C ASP A 66 4.28 -6.88 6.07
N THR A 67 4.57 -8.17 6.33
CA THR A 67 3.74 -9.29 5.87
C THR A 67 2.96 -9.92 7.02
N TRP A 68 1.75 -10.38 6.73
CA TRP A 68 0.93 -11.18 7.66
C TRP A 68 0.69 -12.58 7.09
N PRO A 69 1.05 -13.66 7.81
CA PRO A 69 0.91 -15.02 7.30
C PRO A 69 -0.52 -15.41 6.89
N ASP A 70 -1.50 -15.17 7.77
CA ASP A 70 -2.86 -15.71 7.66
C ASP A 70 -3.95 -14.62 7.66
N ALA A 71 -3.76 -13.56 6.88
CA ALA A 71 -4.75 -12.48 6.75
C ALA A 71 -5.50 -12.54 5.40
N PRO A 72 -6.81 -12.22 5.33
CA PRO A 72 -7.48 -12.00 4.04
C PRO A 72 -7.01 -10.68 3.41
N HIS A 73 -7.29 -10.50 2.11
CA HIS A 73 -7.01 -9.23 1.44
C HIS A 73 -7.75 -8.07 2.12
N VAL A 74 -7.03 -7.00 2.46
CA VAL A 74 -7.53 -5.81 3.20
C VAL A 74 -8.11 -6.17 4.58
N TRP A 75 -7.46 -7.06 5.33
CA TRP A 75 -7.92 -7.47 6.66
C TRP A 75 -8.08 -6.32 7.66
N GLN A 76 -7.42 -5.18 7.44
CA GLN A 76 -7.55 -3.96 8.24
C GLN A 76 -9.00 -3.50 8.39
N ILE A 77 -9.89 -3.84 7.44
CA ILE A 77 -11.32 -3.51 7.53
C ILE A 77 -12.03 -4.18 8.74
N PHE A 78 -11.44 -5.22 9.33
CA PHE A 78 -11.93 -5.93 10.50
C PHE A 78 -11.43 -5.34 11.84
N CYS A 79 -11.04 -4.07 11.85
CA CYS A 79 -10.67 -3.34 13.06
C CYS A 79 -11.73 -3.45 14.17
N GLY A 80 -11.30 -3.72 15.39
CA GLY A 80 -12.12 -3.99 16.57
C GLY A 80 -12.74 -5.38 16.61
N TRP A 81 -12.52 -6.23 15.58
CA TRP A 81 -13.07 -7.59 15.50
C TRP A 81 -11.98 -8.65 15.62
N VAL A 82 -10.80 -8.38 15.05
CA VAL A 82 -9.63 -9.29 15.11
C VAL A 82 -8.36 -8.51 15.46
N PRO A 83 -7.49 -9.07 16.32
CA PRO A 83 -6.30 -8.36 16.81
C PRO A 83 -5.32 -8.00 15.69
N GLU A 84 -5.22 -8.80 14.63
CA GLU A 84 -4.32 -8.57 13.49
C GLU A 84 -4.72 -7.30 12.70
N ALA A 85 -6.01 -6.96 12.68
CA ALA A 85 -6.50 -5.75 12.02
C ALA A 85 -6.16 -4.50 12.85
N ASP A 86 -6.34 -4.58 14.17
CA ASP A 86 -5.97 -3.49 15.08
C ASP A 86 -4.47 -3.25 15.07
N GLU A 87 -3.66 -4.32 15.14
CA GLU A 87 -2.20 -4.24 15.04
C GLU A 87 -1.74 -3.60 13.72
N ALA A 88 -2.35 -3.99 12.60
CA ALA A 88 -2.02 -3.41 11.30
C ALA A 88 -2.30 -1.90 11.29
N LEU A 89 -3.43 -1.45 11.82
CA LEU A 89 -3.75 -0.02 11.90
C LEU A 89 -2.86 0.74 12.87
N ASP A 90 -2.50 0.15 14.01
CA ASP A 90 -1.57 0.74 14.97
C ASP A 90 -0.19 0.97 14.34
N ARG A 91 0.34 -0.02 13.61
CA ARG A 91 1.61 0.11 12.87
C ARG A 91 1.53 1.17 11.77
N ALA A 92 0.39 1.27 11.07
CA ALA A 92 0.18 2.31 10.06
C ALA A 92 0.15 3.71 10.71
N ALA A 93 -0.52 3.85 11.86
CA ALA A 93 -0.55 5.10 12.61
C ALA A 93 0.84 5.49 13.15
N GLU A 94 1.62 4.52 13.65
CA GLU A 94 3.01 4.73 14.06
C GLU A 94 3.87 5.22 12.89
N PHE A 95 3.79 4.55 11.74
CA PHE A 95 4.50 4.96 10.54
C PHE A 95 4.16 6.41 10.17
N ILE A 96 2.87 6.76 10.08
CA ILE A 96 2.44 8.12 9.77
C ILE A 96 3.01 9.13 10.78
N ARG A 97 2.85 8.88 12.08
CA ARG A 97 3.35 9.76 13.16
C ARG A 97 4.86 9.95 13.11
N SER A 98 5.62 8.94 12.70
CA SER A 98 7.07 9.03 12.53
C SER A 98 7.48 9.93 11.35
N ARG A 99 6.60 10.14 10.37
CA ARG A 99 6.89 10.92 9.14
C ARG A 99 6.33 12.35 9.17
N ILE A 100 5.30 12.60 9.97
CA ILE A 100 4.68 13.93 10.07
C ILE A 100 5.16 14.68 11.32
N LYS A 101 5.50 15.96 11.16
CA LYS A 101 5.68 16.86 12.29
C LYS A 101 4.31 17.30 12.79
N VAL A 102 3.80 16.63 13.82
CA VAL A 102 2.56 17.06 14.49
C VAL A 102 2.86 18.34 15.26
N SER A 103 2.30 19.47 14.82
CA SER A 103 2.26 20.68 15.64
C SER A 103 1.18 20.51 16.71
N PRO A 104 1.40 20.96 17.97
CA PRO A 104 0.39 20.84 19.01
C PRO A 104 -0.91 21.54 18.57
N PRO A 105 -2.08 21.05 19.02
CA PRO A 105 -3.35 21.69 18.71
C PRO A 105 -3.28 23.16 19.17
N ARG A 106 -3.71 24.07 18.30
CA ARG A 106 -3.81 25.50 18.64
C ARG A 106 -4.70 25.60 19.87
N SER A 107 -4.18 26.16 20.96
CA SER A 107 -4.98 26.48 22.14
C SER A 107 -6.11 27.42 21.69
N GLU A 108 -7.36 26.96 21.81
CA GLU A 108 -8.50 27.85 21.69
C GLU A 108 -8.42 28.88 22.83
N SER A 109 -8.51 30.16 22.46
CA SER A 109 -8.55 31.29 23.39
C SER A 109 -9.98 31.59 23.82
#